data_AF-A0A1F4S0W4-F1
#
_entry.id   AF-A0A1F4S0W4-F1
#
_cell.length_a   1.000
_cell.length_b   1.000
_cell.length_c   1.000
_cell.angle_alpha   90.00
_cell.angle_beta   90.00
_cell.angle_gamma   90.00
#
_symmetry.space_group_name_H-M   'P 1'
#
loop_
_entity.id
_entity.type
_entity.pdbx_description
1 polymer ?
#
loop_
_entity_poly.entity_id
_entity_poly.type
_entity_poly.pdbx_seq_one_letter_code
_entity_poly.pdbx_strand_id
1 'polypeptide(L)' 'MFLLYLLFVIREDLMQNKSLANEKLWLISKSAFLTGENVELVKKLENIKHKNVIEKIAREKLNLVKKKEIAFKICQ' A
#
# COMPACT_ATOMS: atom_id res chain seq x y z
N MET A 1 9.13 -48.80 -22.37
CA MET A 1 9.90 -47.82 -21.57
C MET A 1 9.68 -46.38 -22.04
N PHE A 2 9.94 -46.04 -23.31
CA PHE A 2 9.73 -44.67 -23.84
C PHE A 2 8.31 -44.10 -23.67
N LEU A 3 7.27 -44.92 -23.87
CA LEU A 3 5.88 -44.47 -23.77
C LEU A 3 5.48 -44.06 -22.34
N LEU A 4 5.99 -44.76 -21.32
CA LEU A 4 5.77 -44.43 -19.92
C LEU A 4 6.48 -43.13 -19.53
N TYR A 5 7.69 -42.92 -20.05
CA TYR A 5 8.43 -41.68 -19.85
C TYR A 5 7.70 -40.48 -20.47
N LEU A 6 7.18 -40.63 -21.69
CA LEU A 6 6.39 -39.58 -22.36
C LEU A 6 5.14 -39.21 -21.55
N LEU A 7 4.41 -40.20 -21.03
CA LEU A 7 3.25 -39.98 -20.17
C LEU A 7 3.61 -39.24 -18.88
N PHE A 8 4.79 -39.53 -18.31
CA PHE A 8 5.27 -38.83 -17.12
C PHE A 8 5.59 -37.37 -17.41
N VAL A 9 6.29 -37.08 -18.52
CA VAL A 9 6.63 -35.71 -18.94
C VAL A 9 5.36 -34.89 -19.20
N ILE A 10 4.38 -35.44 -19.91
CA ILE A 10 3.10 -34.76 -20.17
C ILE A 10 2.36 -34.46 -18.86
N ARG A 11 2.41 -35.38 -17.89
CA ARG A 11 1.78 -35.17 -16.58
C ARG A 11 2.48 -34.06 -15.80
N GLU A 12 3.80 -34.02 -15.77
CA GLU A 12 4.53 -32.95 -15.09
C GLU A 12 4.24 -31.59 -15.72
N ASP A 13 4.23 -31.51 -17.05
CA ASP A 13 3.93 -30.28 -17.77
C ASP A 13 2.49 -29.78 -17.49
N LEU A 14 1.51 -30.69 -17.45
CA LEU A 14 0.14 -30.37 -17.03
C LEU A 14 0.06 -29.89 -15.58
N MET A 15 0.83 -30.48 -14.67
CA MET A 15 0.86 -30.08 -13.26
C MET A 15 1.51 -28.70 -13.08
N GLN A 16 2.62 -28.44 -13.78
CA GLN A 16 3.29 -27.14 -13.77
C GLN A 16 2.42 -26.04 -14.37
N ASN A 17 1.76 -26.30 -15.50
CA ASN A 17 0.84 -25.32 -16.09
C ASN A 17 -0.33 -24.99 -15.15
N LYS A 18 -0.87 -25.98 -14.44
CA LYS A 18 -1.90 -25.75 -13.42
C LYS A 18 -1.37 -24.94 -12.23
N SER A 19 -0.17 -25.22 -11.74
CA SER A 19 0.42 -24.44 -10.64
C SER A 19 0.67 -23.00 -11.04
N LEU A 20 1.20 -22.77 -12.25
CA LEU A 20 1.42 -21.43 -12.79
C LEU A 20 0.12 -20.64 -12.98
N ALA A 21 -0.96 -21.29 -13.43
CA ALA A 21 -2.26 -20.65 -13.56
C ALA A 21 -2.81 -20.19 -12.18
N ASN A 22 -2.66 -21.03 -11.15
CA ASN A 22 -3.09 -20.71 -9.79
C ASN A 22 -2.25 -19.57 -9.19
N GLU A 23 -0.93 -19.61 -9.37
CA GLU A 23 -0.03 -18.57 -8.90
C GLU A 23 -0.32 -17.22 -9.58
N LYS A 24 -0.60 -17.23 -10.89
CA LYS A 24 -1.02 -16.04 -11.62
C LYS A 24 -2.31 -15.45 -11.05
N LEU A 25 -3.32 -16.27 -10.76
CA LEU A 25 -4.57 -15.80 -10.15
C LEU A 25 -4.34 -15.21 -8.75
N TRP A 26 -3.47 -15.84 -7.95
CA TRP A 26 -3.10 -15.34 -6.63
C TRP A 26 -2.33 -14.01 -6.69
N LEU A 27 -1.41 -13.86 -7.64
CA LEU A 27 -0.68 -12.61 -7.86
C LEU A 27 -1.63 -11.48 -8.30
N ILE A 28 -2.59 -11.78 -9.18
CA ILE A 28 -3.61 -10.81 -9.62
C ILE A 28 -4.44 -10.35 -8.43
N SER A 29 -4.97 -11.27 -7.60
CA SER A 29 -5.78 -10.90 -6.44
C SER A 29 -4.99 -10.11 -5.40
N LYS A 30 -3.72 -10.49 -5.16
CA LYS A 30 -2.82 -9.75 -4.26
C LYS A 30 -2.52 -8.35 -4.79
N SER A 31 -2.30 -8.21 -6.09
CA SER A 31 -2.07 -6.90 -6.70
C SER A 31 -3.29 -5.98 -6.56
N ALA A 32 -4.50 -6.50 -6.81
CA ALA A 32 -5.75 -5.76 -6.62
C ALA A 32 -5.92 -5.30 -5.16
N PHE A 33 -5.66 -6.17 -4.19
CA PHE A 33 -5.70 -5.84 -2.78
C PHE A 33 -4.74 -4.69 -2.43
N LEU A 34 -3.46 -4.82 -2.82
CA LEU A 34 -2.44 -3.79 -2.58
C LEU A 34 -2.77 -2.46 -3.26
N THR A 35 -3.37 -2.48 -4.46
CA THR A 35 -3.85 -1.25 -5.10
C THR A 35 -4.99 -0.59 -4.33
N GLY A 36 -5.90 -1.38 -3.75
CA GLY A 36 -6.96 -0.89 -2.88
C GLY A 36 -6.41 -0.22 -1.62
N GLU A 37 -5.48 -0.87 -0.94
CA GLU A 37 -4.80 -0.32 0.24
C GLU A 37 -4.05 0.97 -0.10
N ASN A 38 -3.35 1.02 -1.24
CA ASN A 38 -2.66 2.22 -1.69
C ASN A 38 -3.62 3.39 -1.92
N VAL A 39 -4.76 3.16 -2.56
CA VAL A 39 -5.78 4.20 -2.77
C VAL A 39 -6.29 4.73 -1.43
N GLU A 40 -6.52 3.85 -0.45
CA GLU A 40 -6.95 4.26 0.88
C GLU A 40 -5.87 5.07 1.62
N LEU A 41 -4.60 4.65 1.53
CA LEU A 41 -3.47 5.37 2.11
C LEU A 41 -3.28 6.74 1.46
N VAL A 42 -3.40 6.85 0.14
CA VAL A 42 -3.34 8.14 -0.57
C VAL A 42 -4.46 9.06 -0.08
N LYS A 43 -5.70 8.56 0.04
CA LYS A 43 -6.82 9.35 0.60
C LYS A 43 -6.54 9.81 2.03
N LYS A 44 -6.01 8.92 2.88
CA LYS A 44 -5.61 9.29 4.26
C LYS A 44 -4.53 10.37 4.25
N LEU A 45 -3.55 10.26 3.35
CA LEU A 45 -2.46 11.21 3.21
C LEU A 45 -2.95 12.56 2.69
N GLU A 46 -3.85 12.57 1.70
CA GLU A 46 -4.51 13.79 1.23
C GLU A 46 -5.30 14.47 2.36
N ASN A 47 -6.08 13.71 3.15
CA ASN A 47 -6.80 14.24 4.31
C ASN A 47 -5.86 14.87 5.34
N ILE A 48 -4.69 14.27 5.60
CA ILE A 48 -3.67 14.83 6.51
C ILE A 48 -3.03 16.08 5.90
N LYS A 49 -2.79 16.09 4.59
CA LYS A 49 -2.16 17.19 3.85
C LYS A 49 -3.08 18.40 3.71
N HIS A 50 -4.41 18.21 3.79
CA HIS A 50 -5.39 19.29 3.76
C HIS A 50 -5.39 20.11 5.07
N LYS A 51 -4.39 21.00 5.14
CA LYS A 51 -4.35 22.35 5.71
C LYS A 51 -4.42 22.55 7.21
N ASN A 52 -5.17 21.79 8.00
CA ASN A 52 -5.31 22.10 9.43
C ASN A 52 -4.36 21.33 10.35
N VAL A 53 -3.95 20.11 9.99
CA VAL A 53 -3.09 19.29 10.85
C VAL A 53 -1.65 19.81 10.87
N ILE A 54 -1.11 20.19 9.71
CA ILE A 54 0.25 20.75 9.62
C ILE A 54 0.33 22.08 10.36
N GLU A 55 -0.66 22.96 10.17
CA GLU A 55 -0.73 24.23 10.89
C GLU A 55 -0.93 24.01 12.40
N LYS A 56 -1.76 23.06 12.80
CA LYS A 56 -1.96 22.68 14.20
C LYS A 56 -0.67 22.13 14.83
N ILE A 57 0.05 21.23 14.16
CA ILE A 57 1.33 20.69 14.64
C ILE A 57 2.40 21.79 14.71
N ALA A 58 2.47 22.66 13.70
CA ALA A 58 3.39 23.80 13.70
C ALA A 58 3.12 24.77 14.87
N ARG A 59 1.84 25.04 15.17
CA ARG A 59 1.42 25.88 16.29
C ARG A 59 1.66 25.19 17.64
N GLU A 60 1.28 23.92 17.80
CA GLU A 60 1.32 23.21 19.10
C GLU A 60 2.70 22.68 19.49
N LYS A 61 3.47 22.11 18.54
CA LYS A 61 4.78 21.50 18.85
C LYS A 61 5.96 22.42 18.61
N LEU A 62 5.85 23.32 17.64
CA LEU A 62 6.95 24.19 17.22
C LEU A 62 6.74 25.65 17.66
N ASN A 63 5.61 25.98 18.31
CA ASN A 63 5.22 27.35 18.69
C ASN A 63 5.33 28.36 17.53
N LEU A 64 5.09 27.90 16.30
CA LEU A 64 5.16 28.75 15.12
C LEU A 64 3.88 29.58 15.00
N VAL A 65 4.05 30.89 14.78
CA VAL A 65 2.96 31.86 14.69
C VAL A 65 3.03 32.58 13.35
N LYS A 66 1.86 32.82 12.72
CA LYS A 66 1.83 33.49 11.41
C LYS A 66 2.33 34.93 11.55
N LYS A 67 3.05 35.42 10.54
CA LYS A 67 3.57 36.79 10.50
C LYS A 67 2.39 37.77 10.62
N LYS A 68 2.36 38.57 11.70
CA LYS A 68 1.30 39.50 12.18
C LYS A 68 0.34 38.99 13.27
N GLU A 69 0.42 37.74 13.73
CA GLU A 69 -0.32 37.27 14.91
C GLU A 69 0.48 37.54 16.21
N ILE A 70 -0.20 37.93 17.29
CA ILE A 70 0.41 38.13 18.62
C ILE A 70 0.32 36.82 19.40
N ALA A 71 1.46 36.26 19.80
CA ALA A 71 1.53 35.03 20.58
C ALA A 71 1.64 35.35 22.08
N PHE A 72 0.70 34.87 22.89
CA PHE A 72 0.80 34.94 24.35
C PHE A 72 1.24 33.58 24.89
N LYS A 73 2.47 33.50 25.41
CA LYS A 73 2.94 32.32 26.14
C LYS A 73 2.66 32.53 27.62
N ILE A 74 1.66 31.82 28.15
CA ILE A 74 1.39 31.80 29.59
C ILE A 74 2.44 30.86 30.20
N CYS A 75 3.47 31.42 30.83
CA CYS A 75 4.41 30.66 31.64
C CYS A 75 3.79 30.49 33.03
N GLN A 76 3.42 29.25 33.39
CA GLN A 76 3.29 28.83 34.78
C GLN A 76 4.66 28.48 35.34
#